data_AF-A0A7C3V5U3-F1
#
_entry.id   AF-A0A7C3V5U3-F1
#
_cell.length_a   1.000
_cell.length_b   1.000
_cell.length_c   1.000
_cell.angle_alpha   90.00
_cell.angle_beta   90.00
_cell.angle_gamma   90.00
#
_symmetry.space_group_name_H-M   'P 1'
#
loop_
_entity.id
_entity.type
_entity.pdbx_description
1 polymer ?
#
loop_
_entity_poly.entity_id
_entity_poly.type
_entity_poly.pdbx_seq_one_letter_code
_entity_poly.pdbx_strand_id
1 'polypeptide(L)'
;MMKKNRLLFLICGTLLCTWTAKSDAALRTLYDFEEGAQGWMKIEECAATSSVVVENAYPTSGASALKIIAEFPGQAGAYARLHESWIAYQTLMLDVTIPDTGIKNVKFFVYLKTKEWLWYQSKDFPANPGKTTIALNLSGTSLDWKPGGHKKPWNQYTAEEVNEIGIIFVSQDTREEVFYVDNIRLSPALFSSFRTNGSEIGLYEKFEITFAMPRYFENPFDPKCVAIDAHFFLPSGKEITVPAFFTQDYYFSAPGKDGKDFLAPQGPPEWKVRCSPTEAGVYSYYITVAIDGGKEKMSTNRLSFKAVQSRNPGFVRVSVKDNRYFAFDDGRFFYPIGHNIRSLNDNRYVQMFKMPMPALSGTINFETWLSKMQENGETFFETWMAAWWLALEWKANSDYYEGL
;
A
#
# COMPACT_ATOMS: atom_id res chain seq x y z
N MET A 1 6.08 -74.67 13.53
CA MET A 1 7.43 -74.88 12.98
C MET A 1 7.48 -74.13 11.65
N MET A 2 8.57 -73.38 11.36
CA MET A 2 8.75 -72.41 10.25
C MET A 2 8.07 -71.05 10.46
N LYS A 3 8.67 -69.89 10.14
CA LYS A 3 10.06 -69.48 9.85
C LYS A 3 10.13 -67.97 10.13
N LYS A 4 11.19 -67.50 10.78
CA LYS A 4 11.51 -66.07 10.99
C LYS A 4 11.79 -65.39 9.65
N ASN A 5 11.10 -64.29 9.34
CA ASN A 5 11.59 -63.28 8.40
C ASN A 5 11.86 -61.99 9.19
N ARG A 6 13.15 -61.68 9.35
CA ARG A 6 13.63 -60.38 9.82
C ARG A 6 13.64 -59.43 8.63
N LEU A 7 12.83 -58.38 8.68
CA LEU A 7 13.00 -57.23 7.80
C LEU A 7 13.75 -56.15 8.59
N LEU A 8 15.01 -55.91 8.21
CA LEU A 8 15.77 -54.74 8.61
C LEU A 8 15.12 -53.51 7.96
N PHE A 9 14.62 -52.56 8.76
CA PHE A 9 14.36 -51.22 8.27
C PHE A 9 15.63 -50.38 8.48
N LEU A 10 16.27 -50.02 7.37
CA LEU A 10 17.32 -49.00 7.32
C LEU A 10 16.72 -47.67 7.78
N ILE A 11 17.29 -47.07 8.81
CA ILE A 11 17.02 -45.68 9.21
C ILE A 11 17.77 -44.80 8.19
N CYS A 12 17.07 -44.34 7.16
CA CYS A 12 17.54 -43.22 6.35
C CYS A 12 17.33 -41.94 7.15
N GLY A 13 18.42 -41.36 7.66
CA GLY A 13 18.41 -40.02 8.23
C GLY A 13 18.09 -39.00 7.15
N THR A 14 16.87 -38.47 7.16
CA THR A 14 16.51 -37.29 6.40
C THR A 14 17.08 -36.07 7.13
N LEU A 15 18.15 -35.50 6.56
CA LEU A 15 18.55 -34.13 6.82
C LEU A 15 17.37 -33.22 6.47
N LEU A 16 16.66 -32.75 7.49
CA LEU A 16 15.76 -31.61 7.40
C LEU A 16 16.63 -30.39 7.11
N CYS A 17 16.84 -30.14 5.82
CA CYS A 17 17.37 -28.89 5.34
C CYS A 17 16.28 -27.84 5.57
N THR A 18 16.35 -27.14 6.70
CA THR A 18 15.54 -25.96 6.95
C THR A 18 15.94 -24.92 5.91
N TRP A 19 15.14 -24.78 4.86
CA TRP A 19 15.20 -23.62 3.99
C TRP A 19 14.76 -22.41 4.80
N THR A 20 15.72 -21.68 5.35
CA THR A 20 15.51 -20.29 5.74
C THR A 20 15.33 -19.50 4.45
N ALA A 21 14.08 -19.19 4.09
CA ALA A 21 13.80 -18.21 3.06
C ALA A 21 14.30 -16.84 3.55
N LYS A 22 15.48 -16.44 3.08
CA LYS A 22 16.04 -15.11 3.24
C LYS A 22 15.52 -14.24 2.10
N SER A 23 14.70 -13.23 2.40
CA SER A 23 14.87 -11.86 1.88
C SER A 23 13.88 -10.88 2.53
N ASP A 24 14.15 -10.48 3.77
CA ASP A 24 13.72 -9.18 4.30
C ASP A 24 14.67 -8.13 3.72
N ALA A 25 14.37 -7.57 2.55
CA ALA A 25 15.13 -6.43 2.05
C ALA A 25 14.63 -5.18 2.78
N ALA A 26 15.47 -4.52 3.57
CA ALA A 26 15.19 -3.18 4.12
C ALA A 26 15.41 -2.10 3.04
N LEU A 27 15.08 -0.83 3.34
CA LEU A 27 15.58 0.28 2.53
C LEU A 27 17.10 0.16 2.39
N ARG A 28 17.60 0.18 1.16
CA ARG A 28 19.03 0.08 0.86
C ARG A 28 19.50 1.33 0.13
N THR A 29 20.39 2.09 0.76
CA THR A 29 21.15 3.13 0.06
C THR A 29 22.14 2.46 -0.89
N LEU A 30 22.07 2.82 -2.17
CA LEU A 30 23.01 2.40 -3.20
C LEU A 30 24.19 3.38 -3.29
N TYR A 31 23.90 4.68 -3.30
CA TYR A 31 24.90 5.74 -3.42
C TYR A 31 24.48 6.96 -2.59
N ASP A 32 25.35 7.35 -1.67
CA ASP A 32 25.25 8.54 -0.81
C ASP A 32 26.43 9.50 -0.98
N PHE A 33 27.42 9.12 -1.79
CA PHE A 33 28.60 9.89 -2.15
C PHE A 33 29.50 10.32 -0.97
N GLU A 34 29.34 9.71 0.20
CA GLU A 34 30.16 10.01 1.39
C GLU A 34 31.60 9.46 1.26
N GLU A 35 31.78 8.42 0.44
CA GLU A 35 33.07 7.78 0.14
C GLU A 35 33.53 8.09 -1.30
N GLY A 36 33.38 9.36 -1.72
CA GLY A 36 33.74 9.82 -3.06
C GLY A 36 32.72 9.40 -4.12
N ALA A 37 33.14 9.32 -5.39
CA ALA A 37 32.21 9.12 -6.51
C ALA A 37 31.56 7.72 -6.54
N GLN A 38 32.02 6.77 -5.71
CA GLN A 38 31.44 5.42 -5.61
C GLN A 38 31.25 4.72 -6.98
N GLY A 39 32.20 4.92 -7.90
CA GLY A 39 32.14 4.32 -9.25
C GLY A 39 31.31 5.09 -10.27
N TRP A 40 30.71 6.22 -9.90
CA TRP A 40 30.08 7.13 -10.85
C TRP A 40 31.12 7.84 -11.71
N MET A 41 30.88 7.88 -13.01
CA MET A 41 31.76 8.49 -14.00
C MET A 41 30.96 9.12 -15.15
N LYS A 42 31.63 9.96 -15.93
CA LYS A 42 31.06 10.58 -17.13
C LYS A 42 30.61 9.51 -18.14
N ILE A 43 29.46 9.73 -18.76
CA ILE A 43 29.03 8.98 -19.96
C ILE A 43 29.81 9.56 -21.16
N GLU A 44 30.66 8.77 -21.80
CA GLU A 44 31.54 9.24 -22.88
C GLU A 44 30.76 9.76 -24.10
N GLU A 45 29.60 9.16 -24.39
CA GLU A 45 28.71 9.59 -25.47
C GLU A 45 27.98 10.92 -25.15
N CYS A 46 27.92 11.31 -23.88
CA CYS A 46 27.38 12.59 -23.44
C CYS A 46 28.45 13.69 -23.53
N ALA A 47 28.70 14.16 -24.75
CA ALA A 47 29.74 15.13 -25.08
C ALA A 47 29.64 16.45 -24.28
N ALA A 48 28.44 16.85 -23.86
CA ALA A 48 28.23 18.06 -23.06
C ALA A 48 28.63 17.87 -21.58
N THR A 49 28.99 16.67 -21.13
CA THR A 49 29.47 16.48 -19.75
C THR A 49 30.90 17.02 -19.64
N SER A 50 31.09 18.12 -18.92
CA SER A 50 32.41 18.69 -18.67
C SER A 50 33.13 17.90 -17.57
N SER A 51 32.48 17.67 -16.43
CA SER A 51 33.06 16.86 -15.34
C SER A 51 32.00 16.21 -14.46
N VAL A 52 32.41 15.14 -13.77
CA VAL A 52 31.64 14.45 -12.73
C VAL A 52 32.53 14.33 -11.51
N VAL A 53 32.19 15.01 -10.43
CA VAL A 53 32.98 15.08 -9.20
C VAL A 53 32.07 15.00 -7.98
N VAL A 54 32.62 14.67 -6.81
CA VAL A 54 31.86 14.76 -5.55
C VAL A 54 32.23 16.06 -4.84
N GLU A 55 31.23 16.75 -4.31
CA GLU A 55 31.39 18.03 -3.64
C GLU A 55 30.54 18.08 -2.37
N ASN A 56 31.02 18.81 -1.36
CA ASN A 56 30.28 19.07 -0.12
C ASN A 56 29.28 20.22 -0.31
N ALA A 57 28.46 20.12 -1.36
CA ALA A 57 27.47 21.13 -1.73
C ALA A 57 26.18 20.44 -2.17
N TYR A 58 25.06 20.96 -1.70
CA TYR A 58 23.72 20.43 -1.95
C TYR A 58 23.51 18.93 -1.56
N PRO A 59 24.09 18.41 -0.46
CA PRO A 59 23.77 17.07 0.00
C PRO A 59 22.30 17.00 0.43
N THR A 60 21.69 15.86 0.14
CA THR A 60 20.32 15.52 0.53
C THR A 60 20.28 14.41 1.57
N SER A 61 21.40 13.69 1.72
CA SER A 61 21.78 12.82 2.83
C SER A 61 23.27 13.04 3.09
N GLY A 62 23.74 12.87 4.34
CA GLY A 62 25.17 13.01 4.65
C GLY A 62 25.72 14.42 4.41
N ALA A 63 26.96 14.50 3.93
CA ALA A 63 27.72 15.74 3.73
C ALA A 63 28.09 16.01 2.26
N SER A 64 27.95 15.03 1.37
CA SER A 64 28.44 15.08 -0.01
C SER A 64 27.35 14.79 -1.04
N ALA A 65 27.55 15.21 -2.28
CA ALA A 65 26.69 14.84 -3.41
C ALA A 65 27.52 14.71 -4.70
N LEU A 66 27.01 13.95 -5.67
CA LEU A 66 27.59 13.86 -7.00
C LEU A 66 27.23 15.09 -7.83
N LYS A 67 28.23 15.89 -8.17
CA LYS A 67 28.14 17.05 -9.03
C LYS A 67 28.44 16.67 -10.49
N ILE A 68 27.54 17.02 -11.38
CA ILE A 68 27.66 16.86 -12.83
C ILE A 68 27.67 18.26 -13.44
N ILE A 69 28.79 18.63 -14.06
CA ILE A 69 28.94 19.91 -14.78
C ILE A 69 28.66 19.66 -16.26
N ALA A 70 27.71 20.39 -16.82
CA ALA A 70 27.27 20.29 -18.20
C ALA A 70 27.57 21.57 -18.97
N GLU A 71 28.27 21.45 -20.09
CA GLU A 71 28.47 22.49 -21.09
C GLU A 71 27.56 22.18 -22.29
N PHE A 72 26.29 22.59 -22.20
CA PHE A 72 25.31 22.40 -23.28
C PHE A 72 25.65 23.25 -24.50
N PRO A 73 25.23 22.87 -25.73
CA PRO A 73 24.10 21.99 -26.08
C PRO A 73 24.43 20.49 -26.12
N GLY A 74 23.38 19.67 -26.09
CA GLY A 74 23.47 18.22 -26.24
C GLY A 74 23.09 17.47 -24.98
N GLN A 75 23.76 16.35 -24.73
CA GLN A 75 23.52 15.47 -23.59
C GLN A 75 24.72 15.53 -22.63
N ALA A 76 24.43 15.74 -21.36
CA ALA A 76 25.39 15.66 -20.26
C ALA A 76 24.89 14.64 -19.25
N GLY A 77 25.75 13.77 -18.72
CA GLY A 77 25.28 12.71 -17.84
C GLY A 77 26.40 11.91 -17.20
N ALA A 78 26.01 11.18 -16.16
CA ALA A 78 26.89 10.31 -15.40
C ALA A 78 26.21 8.95 -15.20
N TYR A 79 27.02 7.94 -14.98
CA TYR A 79 26.55 6.58 -14.74
C TYR A 79 27.49 5.85 -13.78
N ALA A 80 26.97 4.79 -13.16
CA ALA A 80 27.76 3.82 -12.42
C ALA A 80 27.52 2.41 -12.96
N ARG A 81 28.59 1.62 -13.04
CA ARG A 81 28.50 0.19 -13.33
C ARG A 81 28.00 -0.54 -12.10
N LEU A 82 27.12 -1.48 -12.35
CA LEU A 82 26.54 -2.39 -11.38
C LEU A 82 26.72 -3.82 -11.90
N HIS A 83 26.47 -4.79 -11.05
CA HIS A 83 26.20 -6.16 -11.47
C HIS A 83 25.46 -6.86 -10.33
N GLU A 84 24.22 -6.46 -10.12
CA GLU A 84 23.44 -6.91 -8.97
C GLU A 84 21.97 -7.16 -9.30
N SER A 85 21.33 -7.90 -8.40
CA SER A 85 19.92 -8.22 -8.50
C SER A 85 19.08 -7.27 -7.65
N TRP A 86 18.07 -6.66 -8.26
CA TRP A 86 17.12 -5.75 -7.62
C TRP A 86 15.73 -6.34 -7.45
N ILE A 87 15.56 -7.65 -7.66
CA ILE A 87 14.26 -8.35 -7.56
C ILE A 87 13.56 -8.18 -6.21
N ALA A 88 14.31 -7.90 -5.15
CA ALA A 88 13.78 -7.70 -3.80
C ALA A 88 13.24 -6.28 -3.58
N TYR A 89 13.34 -5.38 -4.56
CA TYR A 89 12.97 -3.98 -4.46
C TYR A 89 11.89 -3.59 -5.48
N GLN A 90 10.97 -2.71 -5.08
CA GLN A 90 9.90 -2.23 -5.97
C GLN A 90 10.03 -0.75 -6.31
N THR A 91 10.97 -0.02 -5.71
CA THR A 91 11.15 1.40 -6.05
C THR A 91 12.63 1.77 -6.01
N LEU A 92 13.09 2.39 -7.10
CA LEU A 92 14.33 3.14 -7.16
C LEU A 92 14.03 4.60 -6.87
N MET A 93 14.74 5.19 -5.92
CA MET A 93 14.65 6.62 -5.62
C MET A 93 16.01 7.29 -5.74
N LEU A 94 16.02 8.55 -6.16
CA LEU A 94 17.21 9.40 -6.22
C LEU A 94 16.80 10.85 -6.05
N ASP A 95 17.65 11.64 -5.42
CA ASP A 95 17.42 13.06 -5.23
C ASP A 95 18.29 13.84 -6.24
N VAL A 96 17.69 14.79 -6.94
CA VAL A 96 18.35 15.66 -7.92
C VAL A 96 18.18 17.10 -7.46
N THR A 97 19.28 17.82 -7.26
CA THR A 97 19.27 19.22 -6.84
C THR A 97 19.89 20.10 -7.92
N ILE A 98 19.20 21.19 -8.25
CA ILE A 98 19.62 22.13 -9.29
C ILE A 98 19.76 23.51 -8.66
N PRO A 99 20.94 24.14 -8.69
CA PRO A 99 21.10 25.51 -8.21
C PRO A 99 20.22 26.49 -9.00
N ASP A 100 19.80 27.59 -8.35
CA ASP A 100 19.02 28.62 -9.03
C ASP A 100 19.91 29.54 -9.87
N THR A 101 20.19 29.10 -11.10
CA THR A 101 21.01 29.78 -12.11
C THR A 101 20.16 30.42 -13.21
N GLY A 102 18.83 30.47 -13.05
CA GLY A 102 17.91 30.82 -14.13
C GLY A 102 17.86 29.76 -15.25
N ILE A 103 17.89 28.48 -14.86
CA ILE A 103 17.82 27.34 -15.76
C ILE A 103 16.50 27.35 -16.57
N LYS A 104 16.60 27.04 -17.86
CA LYS A 104 15.46 26.92 -18.79
C LYS A 104 15.77 25.84 -19.81
N ASN A 105 14.74 25.19 -20.36
CA ASN A 105 14.84 24.24 -21.46
C ASN A 105 15.82 23.07 -21.21
N VAL A 106 16.01 22.68 -19.96
CA VAL A 106 16.74 21.46 -19.60
C VAL A 106 15.73 20.42 -19.13
N LYS A 107 15.88 19.20 -19.63
CA LYS A 107 15.16 18.02 -19.14
C LYS A 107 16.14 16.94 -18.79
N PHE A 108 15.73 15.99 -17.95
CA PHE A 108 16.56 14.83 -17.64
C PHE A 108 15.73 13.57 -17.52
N PHE A 109 16.38 12.42 -17.64
CA PHE A 109 15.77 11.13 -17.40
C PHE A 109 16.80 10.20 -16.77
N VAL A 110 16.30 9.16 -16.10
CA VAL A 110 17.11 8.09 -15.51
C VAL A 110 17.02 6.88 -16.41
N TYR A 111 18.12 6.15 -16.57
CA TYR A 111 18.14 4.91 -17.33
C TYR A 111 18.79 3.78 -16.54
N LEU A 112 18.46 2.56 -16.95
CA LEU A 112 19.11 1.33 -16.52
C LEU A 112 19.57 0.54 -17.76
N LYS A 113 20.72 -0.12 -17.65
CA LYS A 113 21.06 -1.25 -18.53
C LYS A 113 20.94 -2.54 -17.73
N THR A 114 20.18 -3.48 -18.24
CA THR A 114 19.87 -4.73 -17.52
C THR A 114 20.57 -5.91 -18.17
N LYS A 115 20.14 -7.13 -17.88
CA LYS A 115 20.53 -8.36 -18.59
C LYS A 115 20.61 -8.14 -20.10
N GLU A 116 21.67 -8.69 -20.73
CA GLU A 116 22.01 -8.48 -22.15
C GLU A 116 22.30 -7.02 -22.53
N TRP A 117 22.58 -6.16 -21.55
CA TRP A 117 22.82 -4.72 -21.74
C TRP A 117 21.64 -3.96 -22.36
N LEU A 118 20.42 -4.48 -22.20
CA LEU A 118 19.20 -3.86 -22.70
C LEU A 118 18.91 -2.55 -21.96
N TRP A 119 18.57 -1.51 -22.73
CA TRP A 119 18.38 -0.15 -22.23
C TRP A 119 16.91 0.12 -21.88
N TYR A 120 16.68 0.59 -20.66
CA TYR A 120 15.39 1.06 -20.19
C TYR A 120 15.52 2.47 -19.63
N GLN A 121 14.59 3.37 -19.95
CA GLN A 121 14.63 4.76 -19.46
C GLN A 121 13.29 5.21 -18.90
N SER A 122 13.35 6.16 -17.96
CA SER A 122 12.18 6.85 -17.44
C SER A 122 11.53 7.77 -18.50
N LYS A 123 10.39 8.36 -18.15
CA LYS A 123 9.94 9.60 -18.81
C LYS A 123 10.94 10.74 -18.58
N ASP A 124 10.82 11.78 -19.39
CA ASP A 124 11.55 13.03 -19.19
C ASP A 124 10.97 13.80 -17.99
N PHE A 125 11.86 14.34 -17.16
CA PHE A 125 11.57 15.26 -16.07
C PHE A 125 12.11 16.64 -16.41
N PRO A 126 11.35 17.73 -16.15
CA PRO A 126 11.89 19.08 -16.28
C PRO A 126 12.92 19.34 -15.19
N ALA A 127 14.05 19.97 -15.56
CA ALA A 127 15.05 20.43 -14.61
C ALA A 127 14.65 21.80 -14.07
N ASN A 128 14.15 21.83 -12.84
CA ASN A 128 13.76 23.06 -12.14
C ASN A 128 14.72 23.34 -10.97
N PRO A 129 14.98 24.60 -10.61
CA PRO A 129 15.76 24.94 -9.42
C PRO A 129 15.21 24.30 -8.14
N GLY A 130 16.12 23.90 -7.25
CA GLY A 130 15.82 23.23 -5.99
C GLY A 130 15.98 21.70 -6.07
N LYS A 131 15.61 21.03 -4.97
CA LYS A 131 15.66 19.58 -4.83
C LYS A 131 14.38 18.93 -5.38
N THR A 132 14.53 17.90 -6.20
CA THR A 132 13.46 17.00 -6.63
C THR A 132 13.84 15.55 -6.33
N THR A 133 12.98 14.82 -5.62
CA THR A 133 13.13 13.36 -5.46
C THR A 133 12.37 12.65 -6.57
N ILE A 134 13.09 11.83 -7.33
CA ILE A 134 12.54 10.95 -8.35
C ILE A 134 12.30 9.58 -7.72
N ALA A 135 11.13 9.01 -7.96
CA ALA A 135 10.77 7.65 -7.55
C ALA A 135 10.27 6.88 -8.78
N LEU A 136 10.93 5.78 -9.10
CA LEU A 136 10.66 4.93 -10.27
C LEU A 136 10.28 3.54 -9.79
N ASN A 137 9.10 3.08 -10.21
CA ASN A 137 8.59 1.76 -9.89
C ASN A 137 9.43 0.68 -10.59
N LEU A 138 9.95 -0.27 -9.83
CA LEU A 138 10.71 -1.42 -10.32
C LEU A 138 9.85 -2.69 -10.43
N SER A 139 8.58 -2.65 -10.01
CA SER A 139 7.68 -3.81 -10.09
C SER A 139 7.55 -4.32 -11.52
N GLY A 140 7.20 -5.60 -11.68
CA GLY A 140 7.07 -6.21 -12.99
C GLY A 140 5.95 -5.63 -13.88
N THR A 141 5.08 -4.80 -13.33
CA THR A 141 4.02 -4.09 -14.05
C THR A 141 4.31 -2.60 -14.22
N SER A 142 5.53 -2.16 -13.90
CA SER A 142 5.93 -0.77 -14.01
C SER A 142 5.78 -0.24 -15.43
N LEU A 143 5.15 0.93 -15.53
CA LEU A 143 5.05 1.72 -16.76
C LEU A 143 6.08 2.85 -16.79
N ASP A 144 6.91 2.96 -15.75
CA ASP A 144 7.91 4.03 -15.66
C ASP A 144 9.07 3.79 -16.65
N TRP A 145 9.32 2.53 -17.03
CA TRP A 145 10.46 2.14 -17.85
C TRP A 145 10.08 1.85 -19.30
N LYS A 146 10.63 2.65 -20.22
CA LYS A 146 10.49 2.48 -21.66
C LYS A 146 11.73 1.84 -22.25
N PRO A 147 11.61 0.78 -23.07
CA PRO A 147 12.76 0.18 -23.74
C PRO A 147 13.32 1.11 -24.82
N GLY A 148 14.65 1.22 -24.90
CA GLY A 148 15.37 2.00 -25.92
C GLY A 148 16.16 1.08 -26.84
N GLY A 149 16.00 1.23 -28.15
CA GLY A 149 16.70 0.37 -29.14
C GLY A 149 16.17 -1.06 -29.26
N HIS A 150 15.14 -1.43 -28.48
CA HIS A 150 14.45 -2.72 -28.57
C HIS A 150 12.97 -2.60 -28.18
N LYS A 151 12.22 -3.69 -28.30
CA LYS A 151 10.77 -3.75 -27.99
C LYS A 151 10.41 -4.59 -26.77
N LYS A 152 11.41 -5.18 -26.08
CA LYS A 152 11.19 -5.95 -24.85
C LYS A 152 10.67 -5.05 -23.74
N PRO A 153 9.43 -5.22 -23.24
CA PRO A 153 8.90 -4.38 -22.17
C PRO A 153 9.61 -4.67 -20.85
N TRP A 154 9.56 -3.70 -19.92
CA TRP A 154 9.93 -3.93 -18.54
C TRP A 154 9.01 -5.01 -17.95
N ASN A 155 9.58 -5.94 -17.18
CA ASN A 155 8.82 -6.99 -16.50
C ASN A 155 9.56 -7.45 -15.22
N GLN A 156 8.95 -8.37 -14.48
CA GLN A 156 9.45 -8.82 -13.18
C GLN A 156 10.87 -9.43 -13.21
N TYR A 157 11.31 -9.94 -14.36
CA TYR A 157 12.65 -10.52 -14.53
C TYR A 157 13.69 -9.47 -14.98
N THR A 158 13.25 -8.28 -15.40
CA THR A 158 14.17 -7.24 -15.88
C THR A 158 15.09 -6.73 -14.76
N ALA A 159 14.62 -6.73 -13.51
CA ALA A 159 15.41 -6.36 -12.33
C ALA A 159 16.29 -7.50 -11.79
N GLU A 160 16.32 -8.69 -12.42
CA GLU A 160 17.15 -9.82 -12.00
C GLU A 160 18.65 -9.48 -12.08
N GLU A 161 19.03 -8.71 -13.09
CA GLU A 161 20.40 -8.31 -13.34
C GLU A 161 20.40 -6.87 -13.87
N VAL A 162 20.79 -5.95 -12.99
CA VAL A 162 21.02 -4.54 -13.32
C VAL A 162 22.52 -4.32 -13.42
N ASN A 163 22.97 -3.97 -14.62
CA ASN A 163 24.38 -3.81 -14.97
C ASN A 163 24.82 -2.35 -14.98
N GLU A 164 23.89 -1.41 -15.06
CA GLU A 164 24.18 0.01 -15.09
C GLU A 164 22.98 0.83 -14.63
N ILE A 165 23.26 1.92 -13.92
CA ILE A 165 22.32 3.02 -13.68
C ILE A 165 22.98 4.31 -14.14
N GLY A 166 22.19 5.20 -14.75
CA GLY A 166 22.68 6.53 -15.06
C GLY A 166 21.56 7.56 -15.18
N ILE A 167 21.98 8.81 -15.26
CA ILE A 167 21.11 9.98 -15.41
C ILE A 167 21.68 10.87 -16.50
N ILE A 168 20.80 11.33 -17.39
CA ILE A 168 21.17 12.16 -18.55
C ILE A 168 20.31 13.42 -18.54
N PHE A 169 20.98 14.57 -18.60
CA PHE A 169 20.42 15.89 -18.81
C PHE A 169 20.57 16.29 -20.27
N VAL A 170 19.56 16.95 -20.83
CA VAL A 170 19.48 17.31 -22.24
C VAL A 170 19.02 18.75 -22.37
N SER A 171 19.74 19.53 -23.16
CA SER A 171 19.33 20.87 -23.58
C SER A 171 19.85 21.18 -24.99
N GLN A 172 19.21 22.12 -25.66
CA GLN A 172 19.69 22.70 -26.91
C GLN A 172 20.23 24.13 -26.71
N ASP A 173 20.08 24.69 -25.50
CA ASP A 173 20.60 26.01 -25.19
C ASP A 173 22.11 25.91 -24.94
N THR A 174 22.87 26.90 -25.38
CA THR A 174 24.32 26.95 -25.10
C THR A 174 24.57 27.63 -23.76
N ARG A 175 24.89 26.83 -22.74
CA ARG A 175 25.13 27.31 -21.38
C ARG A 175 25.83 26.25 -20.53
N GLU A 176 26.58 26.72 -19.55
CA GLU A 176 27.07 25.87 -18.47
C GLU A 176 25.99 25.72 -17.40
N GLU A 177 25.74 24.50 -16.95
CA GLU A 177 24.85 24.18 -15.83
C GLU A 177 25.45 23.12 -14.93
N VAL A 178 25.03 23.13 -13.67
CA VAL A 178 25.48 22.18 -12.66
C VAL A 178 24.28 21.45 -12.07
N PHE A 179 24.40 20.13 -11.97
CA PHE A 179 23.40 19.26 -11.37
C PHE A 179 24.02 18.47 -10.24
N TYR A 180 23.27 18.30 -9.15
CA TYR A 180 23.67 17.46 -8.04
C TYR A 180 22.74 16.25 -7.97
N VAL A 181 23.32 15.06 -7.77
CA VAL A 181 22.59 13.81 -7.61
C VAL A 181 23.05 13.17 -6.31
N ASP A 182 22.10 12.71 -5.50
CA ASP A 182 22.40 12.17 -4.18
C ASP A 182 21.30 11.18 -3.72
N ASN A 183 21.59 10.44 -2.65
CA ASN A 183 20.65 9.58 -1.93
C ASN A 183 19.93 8.57 -2.85
N ILE A 184 20.71 7.92 -3.71
CA ILE A 184 20.22 6.88 -4.61
C ILE A 184 19.97 5.63 -3.78
N ARG A 185 18.73 5.15 -3.78
CA ARG A 185 18.29 4.10 -2.86
C ARG A 185 17.22 3.21 -3.45
N LEU A 186 17.22 1.96 -3.02
CA LEU A 186 16.21 0.97 -3.35
C LEU A 186 15.30 0.75 -2.14
N SER A 187 14.01 0.72 -2.41
CA SER A 187 13.00 0.42 -1.41
C SER A 187 12.27 -0.89 -1.75
N PRO A 188 12.08 -1.80 -0.78
CA PRO A 188 11.37 -3.09 -0.94
C PRO A 188 9.87 -2.95 -1.28
N ALA A 189 9.34 -1.72 -1.26
CA ALA A 189 7.95 -1.35 -1.03
C ALA A 189 7.51 -1.55 0.42
N LEU A 190 6.88 -0.51 0.97
CA LEU A 190 6.10 -0.62 2.20
C LEU A 190 4.99 -1.65 2.08
N PHE A 191 4.35 -1.68 0.92
CA PHE A 191 3.13 -2.40 0.66
C PHE A 191 3.17 -3.09 -0.70
N SER A 192 2.58 -4.28 -0.80
CA SER A 192 2.23 -4.95 -2.06
C SER A 192 0.73 -4.84 -2.33
N SER A 193 0.29 -5.06 -3.58
CA SER A 193 -1.13 -5.03 -3.99
C SER A 193 -1.89 -3.74 -3.60
N PHE A 194 -1.16 -2.63 -3.44
CA PHE A 194 -1.73 -1.35 -3.03
C PHE A 194 -2.71 -0.83 -4.09
N ARG A 195 -3.97 -0.69 -3.71
CA ARG A 195 -5.05 -0.22 -4.57
C ARG A 195 -6.06 0.58 -3.78
N THR A 196 -6.79 1.44 -4.48
CA THR A 196 -7.95 2.14 -3.95
C THR A 196 -9.20 1.77 -4.73
N ASN A 197 -10.38 1.83 -4.14
CA ASN A 197 -11.63 1.55 -4.84
C ASN A 197 -12.06 2.65 -5.84
N GLY A 198 -11.40 3.81 -5.82
CA GLY A 198 -11.59 4.88 -6.80
C GLY A 198 -10.69 6.08 -6.51
N SER A 199 -10.51 6.95 -7.50
CA SER A 199 -9.82 8.25 -7.35
C SER A 199 -10.79 9.42 -7.17
N GLU A 200 -12.06 9.23 -7.52
CA GLU A 200 -13.17 10.12 -7.21
C GLU A 200 -14.21 9.35 -6.39
N ILE A 201 -14.63 9.91 -5.25
CA ILE A 201 -15.52 9.24 -4.28
C ILE A 201 -16.66 10.19 -3.94
N GLY A 202 -17.91 9.74 -3.99
CA GLY A 202 -19.04 10.56 -3.57
C GLY A 202 -18.99 10.87 -2.07
N LEU A 203 -19.49 12.04 -1.66
CA LEU A 203 -19.67 12.34 -0.24
C LEU A 203 -20.44 11.23 0.45
N TYR A 204 -19.97 10.88 1.64
CA TYR A 204 -20.52 9.82 2.50
C TYR A 204 -20.48 8.41 1.91
N GLU A 205 -19.87 8.22 0.73
CA GLU A 205 -19.56 6.90 0.20
C GLU A 205 -18.28 6.35 0.84
N LYS A 206 -17.90 5.13 0.46
CA LYS A 206 -16.70 4.48 0.98
C LYS A 206 -15.51 4.81 0.10
N PHE A 207 -14.48 5.44 0.67
CA PHE A 207 -13.11 5.34 0.17
C PHE A 207 -12.42 4.18 0.90
N GLU A 208 -11.84 3.25 0.14
CA GLU A 208 -11.15 2.08 0.67
C GLU A 208 -9.77 1.98 0.04
N ILE A 209 -8.75 1.91 0.90
CA ILE A 209 -7.39 1.55 0.51
C ILE A 209 -7.22 0.08 0.89
N THR A 210 -6.74 -0.73 -0.05
CA THR A 210 -6.42 -2.14 0.19
C THR A 210 -4.98 -2.41 -0.20
N PHE A 211 -4.25 -3.09 0.66
CA PHE A 211 -2.83 -3.39 0.45
C PHE A 211 -2.42 -4.61 1.28
N ALA A 212 -1.25 -5.16 0.99
CA ALA A 212 -0.64 -6.21 1.78
C ALA A 212 0.74 -5.77 2.28
N MET A 213 1.17 -6.33 3.40
CA MET A 213 2.53 -6.15 3.90
C MET A 213 3.39 -7.30 3.38
N PRO A 214 4.57 -7.05 2.79
CA PRO A 214 5.48 -8.11 2.36
C PRO A 214 6.24 -8.73 3.55
N ARG A 215 5.57 -8.89 4.70
CA ARG A 215 6.14 -9.36 5.97
C ARG A 215 5.10 -10.18 6.74
N TYR A 216 5.56 -11.23 7.40
CA TYR A 216 4.75 -12.00 8.34
C TYR A 216 4.76 -11.33 9.72
N PHE A 217 3.59 -11.29 10.37
CA PHE A 217 3.42 -10.85 11.75
C PHE A 217 2.87 -12.01 12.55
N GLU A 218 3.44 -12.23 13.74
CA GLU A 218 2.97 -13.29 14.65
C GLU A 218 1.49 -13.10 15.01
N ASN A 219 1.09 -11.85 15.28
CA ASN A 219 -0.30 -11.47 15.43
C ASN A 219 -0.59 -10.15 14.69
N PRO A 220 -1.20 -10.18 13.49
CA PRO A 220 -1.54 -8.97 12.73
C PRO A 220 -2.71 -8.17 13.34
N PHE A 221 -3.35 -8.68 14.40
CA PHE A 221 -4.41 -7.95 15.11
C PHE A 221 -3.89 -7.20 16.34
N ASP A 222 -2.67 -7.50 16.83
CA ASP A 222 -2.05 -6.80 17.96
C ASP A 222 -1.28 -5.55 17.50
N PRO A 223 -1.70 -4.33 17.91
CA PRO A 223 -0.99 -3.10 17.56
C PRO A 223 0.43 -3.02 18.16
N LYS A 224 0.78 -3.85 19.15
CA LYS A 224 2.17 -3.98 19.61
C LYS A 224 3.03 -4.78 18.65
N CYS A 225 2.45 -5.70 17.88
CA CYS A 225 3.16 -6.40 16.80
C CYS A 225 3.25 -5.49 15.57
N VAL A 226 2.10 -4.96 15.13
CA VAL A 226 2.02 -4.04 13.98
C VAL A 226 0.83 -3.09 14.12
N ALA A 227 1.10 -1.80 14.12
CA ALA A 227 0.10 -0.74 14.06
C ALA A 227 0.23 0.02 12.74
N ILE A 228 -0.87 0.13 12.00
CA ILE A 228 -0.92 0.82 10.71
C ILE A 228 -2.04 1.85 10.75
N ASP A 229 -1.70 3.10 10.48
CA ASP A 229 -2.63 4.23 10.55
C ASP A 229 -2.57 5.03 9.25
N ALA A 230 -3.73 5.41 8.73
CA ALA A 230 -3.85 6.39 7.66
C ALA A 230 -4.24 7.75 8.22
N HIS A 231 -3.47 8.77 7.85
CA HIS A 231 -3.71 10.16 8.24
C HIS A 231 -4.28 10.91 7.05
N PHE A 232 -5.53 11.35 7.14
CA PHE A 232 -6.25 12.07 6.11
C PHE A 232 -6.32 13.56 6.44
N PHE A 233 -5.97 14.39 5.48
CA PHE A 233 -6.18 15.84 5.50
C PHE A 233 -7.37 16.18 4.63
N LEU A 234 -8.41 16.73 5.27
CA LEU A 234 -9.64 17.17 4.65
C LEU A 234 -9.42 18.51 3.91
N PRO A 235 -10.31 18.87 2.96
CA PRO A 235 -10.29 20.16 2.29
C PRO A 235 -10.28 21.37 3.23
N SER A 236 -10.92 21.27 4.41
CA SER A 236 -10.88 22.28 5.46
C SER A 236 -9.53 22.47 6.16
N GLY A 237 -8.56 21.57 5.91
CA GLY A 237 -7.28 21.49 6.62
C GLY A 237 -7.33 20.65 7.89
N LYS A 238 -8.50 20.13 8.28
CA LYS A 238 -8.64 19.19 9.40
C LYS A 238 -7.93 17.88 9.10
N GLU A 239 -7.22 17.35 10.10
CA GLU A 239 -6.62 16.01 10.05
C GLU A 239 -7.49 15.00 10.81
N ILE A 240 -7.63 13.80 10.25
CA ILE A 240 -8.21 12.64 10.93
C ILE A 240 -7.29 11.43 10.75
N THR A 241 -7.17 10.62 11.80
CA THR A 241 -6.41 9.36 11.76
C THR A 241 -7.38 8.19 11.78
N VAL A 242 -7.19 7.24 10.87
CA VAL A 242 -8.01 6.04 10.74
C VAL A 242 -7.08 4.81 10.76
N PRO A 243 -7.26 3.88 11.72
CA PRO A 243 -6.46 2.68 11.76
C PRO A 243 -6.81 1.76 10.58
N ALA A 244 -5.79 1.10 10.04
CA ALA A 244 -5.99 -0.04 9.15
C ALA A 244 -6.40 -1.26 9.96
N PHE A 245 -7.10 -2.18 9.32
CA PHE A 245 -7.46 -3.47 9.89
C PHE A 245 -7.05 -4.59 8.95
N PHE A 246 -6.60 -5.70 9.54
CA PHE A 246 -6.28 -6.92 8.82
C PHE A 246 -7.57 -7.73 8.58
N THR A 247 -7.76 -8.24 7.37
CA THR A 247 -8.97 -8.97 7.00
C THR A 247 -8.70 -9.98 5.90
N GLN A 248 -9.50 -11.03 5.85
CA GLN A 248 -9.64 -11.91 4.69
C GLN A 248 -11.10 -11.88 4.25
N ASP A 249 -11.34 -11.80 2.95
CA ASP A 249 -12.71 -11.87 2.45
C ASP A 249 -13.21 -13.34 2.55
N TYR A 250 -14.50 -13.53 2.72
CA TYR A 250 -15.15 -14.83 2.75
C TYR A 250 -16.36 -14.80 1.82
N TYR A 251 -16.66 -15.92 1.18
CA TYR A 251 -17.93 -16.11 0.48
C TYR A 251 -18.85 -17.02 1.28
N PHE A 252 -20.13 -16.71 1.20
CA PHE A 252 -21.19 -17.58 1.72
C PHE A 252 -21.31 -18.82 0.83
N SER A 253 -20.94 -19.99 1.35
CA SER A 253 -21.02 -21.23 0.59
C SER A 253 -22.38 -21.92 0.71
N ALA A 254 -22.99 -21.87 1.90
CA ALA A 254 -24.31 -22.41 2.17
C ALA A 254 -24.81 -21.98 3.57
N PRO A 255 -26.14 -21.99 3.79
CA PRO A 255 -26.70 -22.06 5.15
C PRO A 255 -26.08 -23.23 5.90
N GLY A 256 -25.52 -23.01 7.08
CA GLY A 256 -25.00 -24.11 7.88
C GLY A 256 -26.01 -24.64 8.90
N LYS A 257 -25.55 -25.49 9.82
CA LYS A 257 -26.39 -26.12 10.85
C LYS A 257 -26.35 -25.32 12.14
N ASP A 258 -27.43 -25.41 12.93
CA ASP A 258 -27.54 -24.79 14.25
C ASP A 258 -27.30 -23.27 14.26
N GLY A 259 -27.65 -22.59 13.16
CA GLY A 259 -27.54 -21.12 13.05
C GLY A 259 -26.11 -20.61 12.79
N LYS A 260 -25.19 -21.49 12.40
CA LYS A 260 -23.84 -21.10 11.95
C LYS A 260 -23.74 -21.26 10.44
N ASP A 261 -23.41 -20.21 9.70
CA ASP A 261 -23.23 -20.32 8.25
C ASP A 261 -21.94 -21.04 7.87
N PHE A 262 -21.96 -21.69 6.71
CA PHE A 262 -20.74 -22.12 6.07
C PHE A 262 -20.17 -20.95 5.26
N LEU A 263 -19.16 -20.30 5.83
CA LEU A 263 -18.34 -19.31 5.17
C LEU A 263 -17.02 -19.96 4.74
N ALA A 264 -16.62 -19.73 3.50
CA ALA A 264 -15.35 -20.21 2.98
C ALA A 264 -14.44 -19.01 2.65
N PRO A 265 -13.14 -19.04 3.01
CA PRO A 265 -12.23 -17.94 2.74
C PRO A 265 -12.09 -17.70 1.23
N GLN A 266 -12.00 -16.43 0.84
CA GLN A 266 -11.88 -15.95 -0.53
C GLN A 266 -10.69 -15.00 -0.66
N GLY A 267 -9.73 -15.39 -1.51
CA GLY A 267 -8.54 -14.57 -1.76
C GLY A 267 -7.54 -14.55 -0.59
N PRO A 268 -6.39 -13.87 -0.78
CA PRO A 268 -5.40 -13.71 0.28
C PRO A 268 -5.89 -12.74 1.36
N PRO A 269 -5.36 -12.84 2.60
CA PRO A 269 -5.59 -11.81 3.61
C PRO A 269 -4.85 -10.51 3.25
N GLU A 270 -5.45 -9.38 3.61
CA GLU A 270 -4.99 -8.03 3.25
C GLU A 270 -5.27 -7.05 4.39
N TRP A 271 -4.61 -5.90 4.34
CA TRP A 271 -4.91 -4.73 5.16
C TRP A 271 -5.86 -3.81 4.41
N LYS A 272 -6.85 -3.26 5.12
CA LYS A 272 -7.78 -2.27 4.59
C LYS A 272 -7.84 -1.04 5.48
N VAL A 273 -7.96 0.13 4.88
CA VAL A 273 -8.31 1.40 5.53
C VAL A 273 -9.60 1.90 4.90
N ARG A 274 -10.58 2.31 5.69
CA ARG A 274 -11.87 2.81 5.20
C ARG A 274 -12.14 4.21 5.75
N CYS A 275 -12.39 5.15 4.86
CA CYS A 275 -12.80 6.52 5.20
C CYS A 275 -14.05 6.88 4.39
N SER A 276 -14.96 7.66 4.98
CA SER A 276 -16.09 8.25 4.26
C SER A 276 -15.97 9.76 4.23
N PRO A 277 -15.70 10.38 3.06
CA PRO A 277 -15.47 11.82 2.97
C PRO A 277 -16.75 12.60 3.30
N THR A 278 -16.64 13.64 4.12
CA THR A 278 -17.77 14.49 4.55
C THR A 278 -17.73 15.92 4.01
N GLU A 279 -16.62 16.29 3.38
CA GLU A 279 -16.39 17.59 2.72
C GLU A 279 -16.07 17.35 1.25
N ALA A 280 -16.58 18.17 0.34
CA ALA A 280 -16.22 18.08 -1.07
C ALA A 280 -14.87 18.76 -1.32
N GLY A 281 -14.04 18.18 -2.18
CA GLY A 281 -12.71 18.71 -2.49
C GLY A 281 -11.64 17.63 -2.54
N VAL A 282 -10.38 18.06 -2.60
CA VAL A 282 -9.22 17.16 -2.64
C VAL A 282 -8.83 16.78 -1.22
N TYR A 283 -8.77 15.48 -0.97
CA TYR A 283 -8.21 14.91 0.25
C TYR A 283 -6.77 14.51 -0.05
N SER A 284 -5.87 14.78 0.88
CA SER A 284 -4.54 14.16 0.85
C SER A 284 -4.39 13.21 2.03
N TYR A 285 -3.63 12.14 1.88
CA TYR A 285 -3.40 11.20 2.96
C TYR A 285 -2.03 10.53 2.86
N TYR A 286 -1.54 9.99 3.96
CA TYR A 286 -0.37 9.10 4.00
C TYR A 286 -0.62 7.99 5.03
N ILE A 287 0.11 6.89 4.92
CA ILE A 287 -0.01 5.75 5.84
C ILE A 287 1.28 5.60 6.61
N THR A 288 1.18 5.45 7.93
CA THR A 288 2.30 5.13 8.82
C THR A 288 2.18 3.70 9.31
N VAL A 289 3.34 3.06 9.49
CA VAL A 289 3.46 1.69 10.03
C VAL A 289 4.43 1.74 11.20
N ALA A 290 4.03 1.15 12.33
CA ALA A 290 4.89 0.92 13.49
C ALA A 290 4.92 -0.58 13.80
N ILE A 291 6.12 -1.17 13.87
CA ILE A 291 6.32 -2.61 14.08
C ILE A 291 7.07 -2.83 15.39
N ASP A 292 6.74 -3.91 16.09
CA ASP A 292 7.37 -4.36 17.36
C ASP A 292 7.38 -3.25 18.43
N GLY A 293 6.22 -2.63 18.65
CA GLY A 293 6.05 -1.51 19.57
C GLY A 293 6.68 -0.21 19.06
N GLY A 294 6.88 -0.10 17.74
CA GLY A 294 7.46 1.06 17.08
C GLY A 294 8.98 1.09 17.06
N LYS A 295 9.65 -0.05 17.23
CA LYS A 295 11.10 -0.20 16.99
C LYS A 295 11.45 0.07 15.53
N GLU A 296 10.56 -0.30 14.64
CA GLU A 296 10.64 0.05 13.23
C GLU A 296 9.42 0.91 12.88
N LYS A 297 9.69 1.99 12.14
CA LYS A 297 8.66 2.93 11.67
C LYS A 297 8.87 3.22 10.21
N MET A 298 7.78 3.23 9.46
CA MET A 298 7.79 3.51 8.03
C MET A 298 6.59 4.39 7.67
N SER A 299 6.66 5.11 6.55
CA SER A 299 5.55 5.93 6.06
C SER A 299 5.53 5.97 4.54
N THR A 300 4.34 6.03 3.94
CA THR A 300 4.20 6.36 2.52
C THR A 300 4.46 7.84 2.26
N ASN A 301 4.62 8.18 0.98
CA ASN A 301 4.41 9.54 0.50
C ASN A 301 2.93 9.95 0.64
N ARG A 302 2.66 11.26 0.54
CA ARG A 302 1.28 11.76 0.42
C ARG A 302 0.66 11.33 -0.90
N LEU A 303 -0.53 10.78 -0.81
CA LEU A 303 -1.42 10.40 -1.90
C LEU A 303 -2.69 11.26 -1.81
N SER A 304 -3.56 11.18 -2.82
CA SER A 304 -4.79 11.97 -2.84
C SER A 304 -5.94 11.27 -3.54
N PHE A 305 -7.16 11.65 -3.17
CA PHE A 305 -8.38 11.37 -3.92
C PHE A 305 -9.29 12.60 -3.89
N LYS A 306 -10.27 12.65 -4.79
CA LYS A 306 -11.24 13.75 -4.86
C LYS A 306 -12.58 13.32 -4.32
N ALA A 307 -13.09 14.02 -3.32
CA ALA A 307 -14.46 13.87 -2.85
C ALA A 307 -15.40 14.76 -3.69
N VAL A 308 -16.43 14.16 -4.28
CA VAL A 308 -17.41 14.83 -5.13
C VAL A 308 -18.79 14.78 -4.52
N GLN A 309 -19.69 15.68 -4.95
CA GLN A 309 -21.08 15.65 -4.50
C GLN A 309 -21.73 14.30 -4.83
N SER A 310 -22.56 13.80 -3.93
CA SER A 310 -23.28 12.53 -4.10
C SER A 310 -24.77 12.71 -3.79
N ARG A 311 -25.57 11.66 -4.05
CA ARG A 311 -26.99 11.62 -3.65
C ARG A 311 -27.18 11.12 -2.22
N ASN A 312 -26.10 10.74 -1.54
CA ASN A 312 -26.17 10.19 -0.20
C ASN A 312 -26.56 11.31 0.79
N PRO A 313 -27.61 11.12 1.62
CA PRO A 313 -28.01 12.12 2.63
C PRO A 313 -26.93 12.45 3.66
N GLY A 314 -25.95 11.56 3.84
CA GLY A 314 -24.96 11.63 4.88
C GLY A 314 -25.35 10.87 6.14
N PHE A 315 -24.66 11.15 7.23
CA PHE A 315 -24.88 10.44 8.48
C PHE A 315 -26.11 10.95 9.22
N VAL A 316 -26.76 10.07 9.97
CA VAL A 316 -27.83 10.45 10.90
C VAL A 316 -27.21 11.10 12.14
N ARG A 317 -27.68 12.29 12.48
CA ARG A 317 -27.27 13.10 13.64
C ARG A 317 -28.50 13.52 14.44
N VAL A 318 -28.28 13.99 15.67
CA VAL A 318 -29.31 14.74 16.40
C VAL A 318 -29.65 16.00 15.61
N SER A 319 -30.95 16.26 15.39
CA SER A 319 -31.40 17.39 14.60
C SER A 319 -31.07 18.73 15.29
N VAL A 320 -30.46 19.64 14.55
CA VAL A 320 -30.18 21.01 15.02
C VAL A 320 -31.44 21.87 15.11
N LYS A 321 -32.50 21.51 14.38
CA LYS A 321 -33.80 22.21 14.41
C LYS A 321 -34.62 21.84 15.64
N ASP A 322 -34.49 20.59 16.07
CA ASP A 322 -35.19 20.04 17.24
C ASP A 322 -34.42 18.83 17.77
N ASN A 323 -33.77 19.00 18.93
CA ASN A 323 -32.87 18.01 19.51
C ASN A 323 -33.57 16.73 20.01
N ARG A 324 -34.90 16.66 19.94
CA ARG A 324 -35.69 15.45 20.24
C ARG A 324 -35.73 14.47 19.07
N TYR A 325 -35.32 14.91 17.88
CA TYR A 325 -35.39 14.13 16.65
C TYR A 325 -34.02 13.96 16.00
N PHE A 326 -33.97 13.16 14.93
CA PHE A 326 -32.79 12.96 14.12
C PHE A 326 -32.95 13.57 12.73
N ALA A 327 -31.83 13.87 12.10
CA ALA A 327 -31.76 14.30 10.71
C ALA A 327 -30.49 13.77 10.06
N PHE A 328 -30.51 13.60 8.75
CA PHE A 328 -29.30 13.39 7.97
C PHE A 328 -28.45 14.66 7.91
N ASP A 329 -27.17 14.53 7.56
CA ASP A 329 -26.25 15.68 7.43
C ASP A 329 -26.75 16.73 6.41
N ASP A 330 -27.52 16.32 5.40
CA ASP A 330 -28.18 17.24 4.45
C ASP A 330 -29.46 17.93 5.00
N GLY A 331 -29.82 17.65 6.25
CA GLY A 331 -30.95 18.26 6.96
C GLY A 331 -32.29 17.58 6.76
N ARG A 332 -32.38 16.49 5.98
CA ARG A 332 -33.60 15.67 5.87
C ARG A 332 -33.93 15.03 7.22
N PHE A 333 -35.19 15.14 7.63
CA PHE A 333 -35.69 14.51 8.86
C PHE A 333 -35.55 12.98 8.81
N PHE A 334 -35.16 12.38 9.94
CA PHE A 334 -35.07 10.95 10.10
C PHE A 334 -35.74 10.52 11.41
N TYR A 335 -36.68 9.57 11.31
CA TYR A 335 -37.31 8.95 12.46
C TYR A 335 -37.06 7.44 12.37
N PRO A 336 -36.22 6.86 13.26
CA PRO A 336 -35.90 5.44 13.18
C PRO A 336 -37.14 4.62 13.56
N ILE A 337 -37.58 3.77 12.64
CA ILE A 337 -38.63 2.77 12.88
C ILE A 337 -38.01 1.42 12.59
N GLY A 338 -38.09 0.50 13.55
CA GLY A 338 -37.33 -0.74 13.47
C GLY A 338 -37.62 -1.74 14.56
N HIS A 339 -37.20 -2.98 14.32
CA HIS A 339 -37.20 -4.06 15.30
C HIS A 339 -35.83 -4.26 15.96
N ASN A 340 -35.87 -4.77 17.19
CA ASN A 340 -34.69 -5.37 17.81
C ASN A 340 -34.51 -6.80 17.28
N ILE A 341 -33.49 -7.01 16.46
CA ILE A 341 -33.03 -8.31 15.96
C ILE A 341 -31.73 -8.67 16.69
N ARG A 342 -31.84 -8.88 18.01
CA ARG A 342 -30.75 -9.25 18.91
C ARG A 342 -29.70 -10.18 18.27
N SER A 343 -30.12 -11.32 17.74
CA SER A 343 -29.28 -12.37 17.15
C SER A 343 -30.13 -13.32 16.30
N LEU A 344 -29.50 -14.22 15.54
CA LEU A 344 -30.21 -15.21 14.72
C LEU A 344 -31.20 -16.07 15.50
N ASN A 345 -30.84 -16.46 16.71
CA ASN A 345 -31.69 -17.25 17.59
C ASN A 345 -31.72 -16.63 19.00
N ASP A 346 -32.80 -16.92 19.73
CA ASP A 346 -32.92 -16.64 21.16
C ASP A 346 -33.41 -17.90 21.89
N ASN A 347 -32.45 -18.65 22.44
CA ASN A 347 -32.72 -19.86 23.22
C ASN A 347 -33.63 -19.59 24.43
N ARG A 348 -33.58 -18.39 25.02
CA ARG A 348 -34.43 -18.02 26.16
C ARG A 348 -35.87 -17.83 25.72
N TYR A 349 -36.08 -17.26 24.54
CA TYR A 349 -37.43 -17.10 23.96
C TYR A 349 -38.05 -18.46 23.63
N VAL A 350 -37.28 -19.36 23.01
CA VAL A 350 -37.68 -20.75 22.75
C VAL A 350 -38.08 -21.48 24.04
N GLN A 351 -37.27 -21.35 25.09
CA GLN A 351 -37.57 -21.97 26.40
C GLN A 351 -38.80 -21.37 27.08
N MET A 352 -38.93 -20.04 27.05
CA MET A 352 -40.03 -19.32 27.71
C MET A 352 -41.38 -19.57 27.03
N PHE A 353 -41.40 -19.57 25.70
CA PHE A 353 -42.64 -19.68 24.92
C PHE A 353 -42.90 -21.07 24.34
N LYS A 354 -41.99 -22.04 24.56
CA LYS A 354 -42.08 -23.41 24.03
C LYS A 354 -42.30 -23.45 22.51
N MET A 355 -41.69 -22.51 21.79
CA MET A 355 -41.77 -22.42 20.33
C MET A 355 -40.52 -23.05 19.68
N PRO A 356 -40.62 -23.61 18.47
CA PRO A 356 -39.45 -24.12 17.76
C PRO A 356 -38.45 -22.98 17.48
N MET A 357 -37.15 -23.32 17.49
CA MET A 357 -36.09 -22.35 17.18
C MET A 357 -36.23 -21.87 15.73
N PRO A 358 -36.47 -20.58 15.45
CA PRO A 358 -36.76 -20.12 14.09
C PRO A 358 -35.59 -20.21 13.10
N ALA A 359 -34.34 -20.14 13.57
CA ALA A 359 -33.18 -19.97 12.70
C ALA A 359 -32.20 -21.14 12.78
N LEU A 360 -32.56 -22.25 12.13
CA LEU A 360 -31.59 -23.28 11.73
C LEU A 360 -30.89 -22.94 10.40
N SER A 361 -31.35 -21.89 9.70
CA SER A 361 -30.89 -21.50 8.35
C SER A 361 -29.76 -20.46 8.33
N GLY A 362 -29.25 -19.99 9.47
CA GLY A 362 -28.13 -19.04 9.52
C GLY A 362 -28.45 -17.61 9.08
N THR A 363 -27.43 -16.82 8.68
CA THR A 363 -27.53 -15.38 8.35
C THR A 363 -28.47 -15.06 7.20
N ILE A 364 -28.77 -16.02 6.32
CA ILE A 364 -29.68 -15.81 5.18
C ILE A 364 -31.06 -15.31 5.61
N ASN A 365 -31.47 -15.57 6.85
CA ASN A 365 -32.73 -15.04 7.39
C ASN A 365 -32.75 -13.50 7.46
N PHE A 366 -31.60 -12.84 7.59
CA PHE A 366 -31.53 -11.38 7.54
C PHE A 366 -31.99 -10.83 6.18
N GLU A 367 -31.76 -11.53 5.06
CA GLU A 367 -32.28 -11.09 3.76
C GLU A 367 -33.80 -11.05 3.77
N THR A 368 -34.45 -12.08 4.31
CA THR A 368 -35.91 -12.13 4.44
C THR A 368 -36.42 -11.08 5.41
N TRP A 369 -35.82 -10.96 6.60
CA TRP A 369 -36.27 -10.03 7.63
C TRP A 369 -36.11 -8.58 7.18
N LEU A 370 -34.93 -8.19 6.71
CA LEU A 370 -34.64 -6.83 6.28
C LEU A 370 -35.45 -6.46 5.03
N SER A 371 -35.69 -7.39 4.10
CA SER A 371 -36.57 -7.11 2.95
C SER A 371 -38.00 -6.82 3.40
N LYS A 372 -38.56 -7.64 4.31
CA LYS A 372 -39.92 -7.40 4.84
C LYS A 372 -40.00 -6.11 5.64
N MET A 373 -38.99 -5.80 6.43
CA MET A 373 -38.90 -4.53 7.16
C MET A 373 -38.92 -3.34 6.18
N GLN A 374 -38.09 -3.40 5.13
CA GLN A 374 -38.08 -2.38 4.08
C GLN A 374 -39.43 -2.25 3.36
N GLU A 375 -40.07 -3.37 2.99
CA GLU A 375 -41.40 -3.40 2.37
C GLU A 375 -42.49 -2.76 3.26
N ASN A 376 -42.30 -2.79 4.59
CA ASN A 376 -43.21 -2.22 5.58
C ASN A 376 -42.75 -0.82 6.09
N GLY A 377 -41.77 -0.21 5.42
CA GLY A 377 -41.34 1.16 5.71
C GLY A 377 -40.44 1.33 6.94
N GLU A 378 -39.88 0.24 7.45
CA GLU A 378 -38.87 0.29 8.50
C GLU A 378 -37.50 0.74 7.94
N THR A 379 -36.76 1.48 8.76
CA THR A 379 -35.52 2.17 8.36
C THR A 379 -34.36 1.93 9.33
N PHE A 380 -34.60 1.14 10.37
CA PHE A 380 -33.64 0.88 11.44
C PHE A 380 -33.82 -0.55 11.96
N PHE A 381 -32.76 -1.13 12.53
CA PHE A 381 -32.85 -2.32 13.35
C PHE A 381 -31.68 -2.35 14.32
N GLU A 382 -31.85 -3.04 15.44
CA GLU A 382 -30.76 -3.31 16.39
C GLU A 382 -30.28 -4.75 16.21
N THR A 383 -28.97 -4.98 16.22
CA THR A 383 -28.38 -6.33 16.27
C THR A 383 -27.17 -6.35 17.19
N TRP A 384 -26.93 -7.46 17.87
CA TRP A 384 -25.85 -7.58 18.84
C TRP A 384 -24.60 -8.16 18.17
N MET A 385 -23.49 -7.45 18.29
CA MET A 385 -22.16 -7.95 17.95
C MET A 385 -21.56 -8.56 19.22
N ALA A 386 -21.66 -9.88 19.34
CA ALA A 386 -21.29 -10.60 20.55
C ALA A 386 -20.49 -11.87 20.24
N ALA A 387 -19.66 -12.28 21.20
CA ALA A 387 -18.76 -13.42 21.15
C ALA A 387 -19.34 -14.73 20.58
N TRP A 388 -20.62 -14.98 20.83
CA TRP A 388 -21.31 -16.21 20.46
C TRP A 388 -21.92 -16.16 19.05
N TRP A 389 -21.70 -15.08 18.28
CA TRP A 389 -22.27 -14.85 16.96
C TRP A 389 -21.36 -13.91 16.13
N LEU A 390 -21.69 -12.63 15.93
CA LEU A 390 -20.89 -11.64 15.17
C LEU A 390 -19.87 -10.93 16.07
N ALA A 391 -18.89 -11.67 16.57
CA ALA A 391 -17.80 -11.06 17.31
C ALA A 391 -16.91 -10.23 16.39
N LEU A 392 -16.56 -9.00 16.77
CA LEU A 392 -15.56 -8.18 16.08
C LEU A 392 -14.14 -8.39 16.66
N GLU A 393 -14.04 -8.55 17.99
CA GLU A 393 -12.80 -8.88 18.71
C GLU A 393 -13.14 -9.88 19.82
N TRP A 394 -12.46 -11.03 19.89
CA TRP A 394 -12.68 -12.02 20.96
C TRP A 394 -11.44 -12.85 21.30
N LYS A 395 -11.57 -13.75 22.29
CA LYS A 395 -10.52 -14.64 22.78
C LYS A 395 -10.08 -15.61 21.67
N ALA A 396 -8.77 -15.89 21.62
CA ALA A 396 -8.08 -16.78 20.67
C ALA A 396 -8.68 -18.19 20.43
N ASN A 397 -9.68 -18.60 21.22
CA ASN A 397 -10.33 -19.91 21.11
C ASN A 397 -11.71 -19.85 20.40
N SER A 398 -12.11 -18.70 19.84
CA SER A 398 -13.27 -18.66 18.92
C SER A 398 -12.81 -18.96 17.50
N ASP A 399 -13.50 -19.86 16.82
CA ASP A 399 -13.24 -20.22 15.43
C ASP A 399 -12.97 -18.96 14.59
N TYR A 400 -11.80 -18.92 13.92
CA TYR A 400 -11.36 -17.91 12.94
C TYR A 400 -10.77 -16.58 13.44
N TYR A 401 -10.67 -16.31 14.75
CA TYR A 401 -10.05 -15.08 15.26
C TYR A 401 -9.00 -15.38 16.34
N GLU A 402 -7.73 -15.04 16.07
CA GLU A 402 -6.60 -15.30 16.99
C GLU A 402 -6.47 -14.27 18.13
N GLY A 403 -7.36 -13.27 18.19
CA GLY A 403 -7.44 -12.37 19.35
C GLY A 403 -6.33 -11.33 19.44
N LEU A 404 -6.45 -10.46 20.46
CA LEU A 404 -5.35 -9.68 21.05
C LEU A 404 -4.64 -10.49 22.13
#